data_AF-A0A7C2ILT5-F1
#
_entry.id   AF-A0A7C2ILT5-F1
#
_cell.length_a   1.000
_cell.length_b   1.000
_cell.length_c   1.000
_cell.angle_alpha   90.00
_cell.angle_beta   90.00
_cell.angle_gamma   90.00
#
_symmetry.space_group_name_H-M   'P 1'
#
loop_
_entity.id
_entity.type
_entity.pdbx_description
1 polymer ?
#
loop_
_entity_poly.entity_id
_entity_poly.type
_entity_poly.pdbx_seq_one_letter_code
_entity_poly.pdbx_strand_id
1 'polypeptide(L)'
;VGDSAWVENPGYWGVHSVWRSSGLDTQPVAVDGDGLQVEEGARLGAPKLIYVSPSHQYPLGAVMSLARRRRLLAYARRNHCWIVEDDYDSEFRYGRSPLPSLQGLDRHGRVIYLATFSKVIYPGLRLAYMVVPEALVASFQTGLSEMFRGGQYLTQAVLADFIAEGHFVSHIRRMRHLYALRRETLLAAIAAHFGTRLPIHDGAAGLHLVLGLPDGCDDHAIAEAALQQGILTRPLSAYYRGAAPAQQGLLLGYAHVHEQDIAGHFATLAAVIKAAGIGLAPPP
;
A
#
# COMPACT_ATOMS: atom_id res chain seq x y z
N VAL A 1 22.85 -9.66 -8.56
CA VAL A 1 23.57 -8.64 -7.76
C VAL A 1 24.10 -7.61 -8.73
N GLY A 2 23.79 -6.33 -8.52
CA GLY A 2 24.06 -5.25 -9.49
C GLY A 2 22.96 -5.03 -10.52
N ASP A 3 21.89 -5.85 -10.51
CA ASP A 3 20.71 -5.61 -11.34
C ASP A 3 19.87 -4.46 -10.76
N SER A 4 19.23 -3.68 -11.63
CA SER A 4 18.32 -2.62 -11.22
C SER A 4 16.89 -3.12 -11.02
N ALA A 5 16.15 -2.44 -10.15
CA ALA A 5 14.76 -2.74 -9.87
C ALA A 5 13.95 -1.44 -9.69
N TRP A 6 12.83 -1.31 -10.38
CA TRP A 6 11.92 -0.18 -10.16
C TRP A 6 11.08 -0.41 -8.91
N VAL A 7 10.93 0.65 -8.12
CA VAL A 7 10.03 0.69 -6.96
C VAL A 7 9.17 1.96 -7.03
N GLU A 8 7.91 1.85 -6.64
CA GLU A 8 7.01 3.01 -6.53
C GLU A 8 7.59 4.10 -5.59
N ASN A 9 7.36 5.37 -5.93
CA ASN A 9 7.77 6.52 -5.14
C ASN A 9 6.62 7.57 -5.08
N PRO A 10 6.00 7.80 -3.90
CA PRO A 10 6.27 7.13 -2.63
C PRO A 10 5.88 5.64 -2.69
N GLY A 11 6.47 4.84 -1.81
CA GLY A 11 6.28 3.39 -1.86
C GLY A 11 6.53 2.68 -0.53
N TYR A 12 6.26 1.37 -0.52
CA TYR A 12 6.53 0.53 0.64
C TYR A 12 8.04 0.38 0.90
N TRP A 13 8.52 1.00 1.98
CA TRP A 13 9.90 1.00 2.43
C TRP A 13 10.50 -0.41 2.67
N GLY A 14 9.67 -1.39 3.01
CA GLY A 14 10.13 -2.76 3.28
C GLY A 14 10.76 -3.43 2.06
N VAL A 15 10.16 -3.24 0.87
CA VAL A 15 10.70 -3.79 -0.38
C VAL A 15 12.06 -3.21 -0.72
N HIS A 16 12.20 -1.89 -0.53
CA HIS A 16 13.47 -1.21 -0.74
C HIS A 16 14.59 -1.79 0.13
N SER A 17 14.32 -1.99 1.43
CA SER A 17 15.31 -2.57 2.36
C SER A 17 15.70 -3.99 1.96
N VAL A 18 14.72 -4.85 1.63
CA VAL A 18 14.95 -6.27 1.31
C VAL A 18 15.68 -6.43 -0.02
N TRP A 19 15.37 -5.61 -1.02
CA TRP A 19 16.00 -5.68 -2.34
C TRP A 19 17.43 -5.15 -2.31
N ARG A 20 17.68 -4.05 -1.59
CA ARG A 20 19.06 -3.56 -1.41
C ARG A 20 19.93 -4.53 -0.62
N SER A 21 19.40 -5.17 0.43
CA SER A 21 20.16 -6.19 1.16
C SER A 21 20.48 -7.42 0.29
N SER A 22 19.72 -7.63 -0.79
CA SER A 22 19.95 -8.66 -1.80
C SER A 22 20.85 -8.19 -2.96
N GLY A 23 21.41 -6.97 -2.88
CA GLY A 23 22.31 -6.41 -3.87
C GLY A 23 21.65 -5.89 -5.14
N LEU A 24 20.34 -5.54 -5.10
CA LEU A 24 19.65 -4.84 -6.18
C LEU A 24 19.80 -3.32 -6.05
N ASP A 25 19.97 -2.64 -7.19
CA ASP A 25 19.88 -1.18 -7.27
C ASP A 25 18.42 -0.75 -7.43
N THR A 26 17.81 -0.29 -6.35
CA THR A 26 16.41 0.13 -6.32
C THR A 26 16.25 1.56 -6.84
N GLN A 27 15.62 1.70 -8.00
CA GLN A 27 15.37 2.96 -8.69
C GLN A 27 13.94 3.44 -8.41
N PRO A 28 13.75 4.58 -7.72
CA PRO A 28 12.43 5.10 -7.42
C PRO A 28 11.77 5.64 -8.69
N VAL A 29 10.54 5.21 -8.96
CA VAL A 29 9.71 5.67 -10.08
C VAL A 29 8.46 6.34 -9.53
N ALA A 30 8.21 7.57 -9.98
CA ALA A 30 7.07 8.35 -9.52
C ALA A 30 5.74 7.64 -9.78
N VAL A 31 4.79 7.82 -8.87
CA VAL A 31 3.39 7.37 -9.03
C VAL A 31 2.49 8.58 -9.27
N ASP A 32 1.42 8.39 -10.03
CA ASP A 32 0.34 9.35 -10.21
C ASP A 32 -1.01 8.70 -9.82
N GLY A 33 -2.13 9.36 -10.11
CA GLY A 33 -3.47 8.82 -9.84
C GLY A 33 -3.77 7.51 -10.56
N ASP A 34 -2.96 7.15 -11.56
CA ASP A 34 -3.02 5.92 -12.33
C ASP A 34 -1.96 4.89 -11.91
N GLY A 35 -1.19 5.12 -10.84
CA GLY A 35 -0.13 4.25 -10.31
C GLY A 35 1.28 4.58 -10.82
N LEU A 36 2.19 3.61 -10.82
CA LEU A 36 3.58 3.77 -11.30
C LEU A 36 3.66 4.30 -12.73
N GLN A 37 4.44 5.37 -12.97
CA GLN A 37 4.61 6.00 -14.28
C GLN A 37 5.66 5.24 -15.13
N VAL A 38 5.17 4.36 -16.01
CA VAL A 38 6.00 3.43 -16.81
C VAL A 38 7.01 4.18 -17.69
N GLU A 39 6.59 5.30 -18.27
CA GLU A 39 7.40 6.12 -19.17
C GLU A 39 8.55 6.83 -18.44
N GLU A 40 8.31 7.30 -17.21
CA GLU A 40 9.37 7.88 -16.36
C GLU A 40 10.37 6.79 -15.96
N GLY A 41 9.89 5.62 -15.54
CA GLY A 41 10.76 4.48 -15.27
C GLY A 41 11.61 4.11 -16.47
N ALA A 42 11.03 4.09 -17.67
CA ALA A 42 11.73 3.70 -18.90
C ALA A 42 12.95 4.59 -19.21
N ARG A 43 12.97 5.85 -18.75
CA ARG A 43 14.12 6.76 -18.89
C ARG A 43 15.30 6.38 -17.99
N LEU A 44 15.05 5.64 -16.91
CA LEU A 44 16.08 5.12 -16.00
C LEU A 44 16.76 3.85 -16.54
N GLY A 45 16.22 3.26 -17.61
CA GLY A 45 16.67 1.99 -18.19
C GLY A 45 15.79 0.81 -17.79
N ALA A 46 15.92 -0.29 -18.53
CA ALA A 46 15.13 -1.51 -18.29
C ALA A 46 15.60 -2.22 -17.01
N PRO A 47 14.71 -2.43 -16.02
CA PRO A 47 15.06 -3.10 -14.78
C PRO A 47 14.91 -4.62 -14.89
N LYS A 48 15.48 -5.36 -13.94
CA LYS A 48 15.21 -6.78 -13.77
C LYS A 48 13.83 -7.03 -13.14
N LEU A 49 13.49 -6.22 -12.14
CA LEU A 49 12.26 -6.31 -11.34
C LEU A 49 11.51 -4.98 -11.32
N ILE A 50 10.19 -5.03 -11.25
CA ILE A 50 9.33 -3.86 -11.05
C ILE A 50 8.37 -4.18 -9.91
N TYR A 51 8.44 -3.48 -8.79
CA TYR A 51 7.49 -3.61 -7.68
C TYR A 51 6.35 -2.61 -7.83
N VAL A 52 5.11 -3.10 -7.73
CA VAL A 52 3.91 -2.25 -7.75
C VAL A 52 2.84 -2.76 -6.80
N SER A 53 2.00 -1.84 -6.32
CA SER A 53 0.82 -2.15 -5.51
C SER A 53 -0.47 -1.67 -6.23
N PRO A 54 -0.82 -2.29 -7.37
CA PRO A 54 -1.72 -1.69 -8.37
C PRO A 54 -3.18 -1.62 -7.92
N SER A 55 -3.57 -2.46 -6.95
CA SER A 55 -4.91 -2.54 -6.41
C SER A 55 -5.26 -1.39 -5.50
N HIS A 56 -4.29 -0.92 -4.72
CA HIS A 56 -4.43 0.12 -3.71
C HIS A 56 -3.01 0.58 -3.35
N GLN A 57 -2.50 1.58 -4.08
CA GLN A 57 -1.09 1.97 -4.03
C GLN A 57 -0.68 2.35 -2.61
N TYR A 58 0.42 1.78 -2.09
CA TYR A 58 0.90 2.15 -0.77
C TYR A 58 1.90 3.31 -0.84
N PRO A 59 1.70 4.46 -0.17
CA PRO A 59 0.63 4.76 0.79
C PRO A 59 -0.55 5.58 0.22
N LEU A 60 -0.47 6.13 -1.00
CA LEU A 60 -1.42 7.17 -1.47
C LEU A 60 -2.80 6.63 -1.87
N GLY A 61 -2.97 5.31 -1.93
CA GLY A 61 -4.23 4.65 -2.24
C GLY A 61 -4.65 4.69 -3.71
N ALA A 62 -3.81 5.20 -4.61
CA ALA A 62 -4.12 5.24 -6.04
C ALA A 62 -4.45 3.84 -6.59
N VAL A 63 -5.47 3.74 -7.44
CA VAL A 63 -5.86 2.49 -8.09
C VAL A 63 -5.33 2.50 -9.51
N MET A 64 -4.39 1.61 -9.83
CA MET A 64 -3.76 1.58 -11.16
C MET A 64 -4.79 1.28 -12.24
N SER A 65 -4.94 2.20 -13.19
CA SER A 65 -5.91 2.10 -14.27
C SER A 65 -5.65 0.90 -15.17
N LEU A 66 -6.70 0.37 -15.81
CA LEU A 66 -6.55 -0.75 -16.75
C LEU A 66 -5.60 -0.41 -17.91
N ALA A 67 -5.58 0.86 -18.33
CA ALA A 67 -4.63 1.35 -19.32
C ALA A 67 -3.18 1.29 -18.81
N ARG A 68 -2.91 1.77 -17.58
CA ARG A 68 -1.57 1.69 -16.99
C ARG A 68 -1.12 0.24 -16.75
N ARG A 69 -2.02 -0.64 -16.30
CA ARG A 69 -1.77 -2.09 -16.16
C ARG A 69 -1.32 -2.73 -17.47
N ARG A 70 -2.03 -2.46 -18.58
CA ARG A 70 -1.68 -2.96 -19.91
C ARG A 70 -0.34 -2.42 -20.42
N ARG A 71 -0.06 -1.14 -20.20
CA ARG A 71 1.23 -0.52 -20.55
C ARG A 71 2.38 -1.18 -19.79
N LEU A 72 2.23 -1.39 -18.48
CA LEU A 72 3.24 -2.02 -17.65
C LEU A 72 3.52 -3.48 -18.07
N LEU A 73 2.48 -4.27 -18.31
CA LEU A 73 2.61 -5.65 -18.82
C LEU A 73 3.31 -5.70 -20.17
N ALA A 74 2.95 -4.80 -21.10
CA ALA A 74 3.59 -4.71 -22.40
C ALA A 74 5.08 -4.33 -22.29
N TYR A 75 5.41 -3.39 -21.39
CA TYR A 75 6.78 -2.99 -21.10
C TYR A 75 7.59 -4.15 -20.53
N ALA A 76 7.09 -4.84 -19.50
CA ALA A 76 7.78 -5.97 -18.87
C ALA A 76 8.03 -7.11 -19.86
N ARG A 77 7.05 -7.39 -20.73
CA ARG A 77 7.21 -8.36 -21.82
C ARG A 77 8.32 -7.96 -22.79
N ARG A 78 8.32 -6.70 -23.26
CA ARG A 78 9.28 -6.22 -24.27
C ARG A 78 10.72 -6.23 -23.75
N ASN A 79 10.91 -5.93 -22.48
CA ASN A 79 12.23 -5.76 -21.88
C ASN A 79 12.62 -6.95 -20.97
N HIS A 80 11.85 -8.04 -20.97
CA HIS A 80 12.08 -9.24 -20.17
C HIS A 80 12.21 -8.98 -18.64
N CYS A 81 11.43 -8.01 -18.14
CA CYS A 81 11.35 -7.69 -16.72
C CYS A 81 10.32 -8.61 -16.03
N TRP A 82 10.51 -8.84 -14.72
CA TRP A 82 9.46 -9.41 -13.87
C TRP A 82 8.75 -8.30 -13.12
N ILE A 83 7.43 -8.39 -13.03
CA ILE A 83 6.62 -7.53 -12.17
C ILE A 83 6.34 -8.29 -10.88
N VAL A 84 6.58 -7.64 -9.75
CA VAL A 84 6.14 -8.10 -8.43
C VAL A 84 4.91 -7.27 -8.07
N GLU A 85 3.74 -7.90 -8.18
CA GLU A 85 2.46 -7.30 -7.81
C GLU A 85 2.19 -7.61 -6.34
N ASP A 86 2.18 -6.57 -5.49
CA ASP A 86 1.86 -6.70 -4.06
C ASP A 86 0.41 -6.29 -3.79
N ASP A 87 -0.40 -7.28 -3.47
CA ASP A 87 -1.83 -7.15 -3.23
C ASP A 87 -2.16 -7.42 -1.76
N TYR A 88 -1.99 -6.38 -0.94
CA TYR A 88 -1.99 -6.53 0.52
C TYR A 88 -3.36 -6.30 1.19
N ASP A 89 -4.31 -5.62 0.54
CA ASP A 89 -5.61 -5.26 1.14
C ASP A 89 -6.78 -5.15 0.15
N SER A 90 -6.67 -5.77 -1.04
CA SER A 90 -7.66 -5.62 -2.12
C SER A 90 -9.05 -6.17 -1.81
N GLU A 91 -9.19 -6.98 -0.76
CA GLU A 91 -10.44 -7.48 -0.22
C GLU A 91 -11.31 -6.37 0.38
N PHE A 92 -10.70 -5.25 0.80
CA PHE A 92 -11.36 -4.12 1.44
C PHE A 92 -11.53 -2.96 0.46
N ARG A 93 -12.64 -2.96 -0.28
CA ARG A 93 -13.01 -1.88 -1.20
C ARG A 93 -14.39 -1.36 -0.85
N TYR A 94 -14.57 -0.04 -0.88
CA TYR A 94 -15.76 0.64 -0.38
C TYR A 94 -16.53 1.35 -1.50
N GLY A 95 -16.65 0.69 -2.66
CA GLY A 95 -17.32 1.29 -3.81
C GLY A 95 -17.18 0.49 -5.10
N ARG A 96 -16.41 1.03 -6.05
CA ARG A 96 -16.30 0.50 -7.43
C ARG A 96 -15.93 -0.98 -7.47
N SER A 97 -16.40 -1.65 -8.52
CA SER A 97 -16.00 -3.02 -8.84
C SER A 97 -14.48 -3.13 -8.98
N PRO A 98 -13.86 -4.22 -8.49
CA PRO A 98 -12.42 -4.38 -8.54
C PRO A 98 -11.95 -4.49 -10.00
N LEU A 99 -10.80 -3.89 -10.29
CA LEU A 99 -10.08 -4.17 -11.53
C LEU A 99 -9.38 -5.52 -11.42
N PRO A 100 -9.27 -6.31 -12.50
CA PRO A 100 -8.48 -7.53 -12.50
C PRO A 100 -7.02 -7.24 -12.14
N SER A 101 -6.39 -8.10 -11.32
CA SER A 101 -4.96 -8.04 -10.97
C SER A 101 -4.07 -7.99 -12.23
N LEU A 102 -2.84 -7.49 -12.11
CA LEU A 102 -1.86 -7.60 -13.20
C LEU A 102 -1.64 -9.07 -13.55
N GLN A 103 -1.55 -9.94 -12.56
CA GLN A 103 -1.43 -11.39 -12.74
C GLN A 103 -2.62 -11.97 -13.50
N GLY A 104 -3.85 -11.55 -13.19
CA GLY A 104 -5.05 -11.99 -13.91
C GLY A 104 -5.15 -11.49 -15.35
N LEU A 105 -4.43 -10.41 -15.69
CA LEU A 105 -4.33 -9.86 -17.05
C LEU A 105 -3.12 -10.41 -17.82
N ASP A 106 -2.17 -11.02 -17.13
CA ASP A 106 -0.89 -11.44 -17.70
C ASP A 106 -1.04 -12.74 -18.49
N ARG A 107 -0.69 -12.67 -19.78
CA ARG A 107 -0.71 -13.80 -20.71
C ARG A 107 0.69 -14.33 -21.04
N HIS A 108 1.72 -13.72 -20.45
CA HIS A 108 3.12 -13.99 -20.80
C HIS A 108 3.95 -14.47 -19.62
N GLY A 109 3.32 -14.67 -18.45
CA GLY A 109 3.98 -15.15 -17.25
C GLY A 109 5.15 -14.25 -16.86
N ARG A 110 4.89 -12.95 -16.71
CA ARG A 110 5.81 -11.91 -16.25
C ARG A 110 5.46 -11.36 -14.87
N VAL A 111 4.31 -11.73 -14.31
CA VAL A 111 3.88 -11.25 -12.98
C VAL A 111 4.08 -12.32 -11.92
N ILE A 112 4.79 -11.96 -10.85
CA ILE A 112 4.82 -12.66 -9.57
C ILE A 112 3.82 -11.93 -8.68
N TYR A 113 2.71 -12.58 -8.34
CA TYR A 113 1.68 -12.01 -7.48
C TYR A 113 1.97 -12.36 -6.03
N LEU A 114 1.90 -11.39 -5.14
CA LEU A 114 2.04 -11.53 -3.70
C LEU A 114 0.72 -11.14 -3.03
N ALA A 115 0.29 -11.93 -2.07
CA ALA A 115 -0.83 -11.58 -1.21
C ALA A 115 -0.58 -12.05 0.22
N THR A 116 -1.26 -11.42 1.18
CA THR A 116 -1.05 -11.71 2.60
C THR A 116 -2.35 -11.85 3.37
N PHE A 117 -2.37 -12.77 4.34
CA PHE A 117 -3.46 -12.87 5.31
C PHE A 117 -3.32 -11.88 6.48
N SER A 118 -2.19 -11.17 6.55
CA SER A 118 -1.84 -10.28 7.67
C SER A 118 -2.80 -9.10 7.80
N LYS A 119 -3.31 -8.58 6.68
CA LYS A 119 -4.21 -7.43 6.66
C LYS A 119 -5.67 -7.84 6.64
N VAL A 120 -5.97 -9.03 6.13
CA VAL A 120 -7.33 -9.51 5.90
C VAL A 120 -7.90 -10.40 7.00
N ILE A 121 -7.04 -10.97 7.85
CA ILE A 121 -7.43 -11.77 9.01
C ILE A 121 -6.78 -11.21 10.28
N TYR A 122 -5.46 -11.35 10.40
CA TYR A 122 -4.72 -10.99 11.61
C TYR A 122 -3.20 -10.96 11.36
N PRO A 123 -2.47 -9.88 11.70
CA PRO A 123 -1.03 -9.78 11.43
C PRO A 123 -0.16 -10.86 12.09
N GLY A 124 -0.58 -11.38 13.25
CA GLY A 124 0.17 -12.41 13.97
C GLY A 124 0.08 -13.81 13.35
N LEU A 125 -0.76 -14.01 12.34
CA LEU A 125 -0.83 -15.27 11.58
C LEU A 125 0.46 -15.53 10.80
N ARG A 126 1.14 -14.45 10.36
CA ARG A 126 2.39 -14.50 9.58
C ARG A 126 2.32 -15.38 8.31
N LEU A 127 1.13 -15.51 7.72
CA LEU A 127 0.91 -16.23 6.47
C LEU A 127 0.71 -15.28 5.28
N ALA A 128 1.35 -15.64 4.17
CA ALA A 128 1.26 -14.99 2.87
C ALA A 128 1.43 -16.07 1.80
N TYR A 129 1.06 -15.77 0.57
CA TYR A 129 1.23 -16.67 -0.56
C TYR A 129 1.69 -15.90 -1.80
N MET A 130 2.24 -16.64 -2.75
CA MET A 130 2.68 -16.10 -4.03
C MET A 130 2.13 -16.95 -5.17
N VAL A 131 1.73 -16.31 -6.25
CA VAL A 131 1.51 -17.00 -7.53
C VAL A 131 2.74 -16.74 -8.39
N VAL A 132 3.54 -17.78 -8.57
CA VAL A 132 4.84 -17.72 -9.25
C VAL A 132 4.69 -18.25 -10.68
N PRO A 133 5.21 -17.55 -11.70
CA PRO A 133 5.26 -18.05 -13.07
C PRO A 133 5.99 -19.39 -13.17
N GLU A 134 5.48 -20.32 -13.99
CA GLU A 134 6.00 -21.69 -14.13
C GLU A 134 7.53 -21.74 -14.31
N ALA A 135 8.07 -20.84 -15.15
CA ALA A 135 9.50 -20.74 -15.43
C ALA A 135 10.38 -20.42 -14.20
N LEU A 136 9.79 -19.96 -13.10
CA LEU A 136 10.48 -19.62 -11.86
C LEU A 136 10.24 -20.64 -10.74
N VAL A 137 9.32 -21.60 -10.91
CA VAL A 137 8.92 -22.54 -9.85
C VAL A 137 10.13 -23.29 -9.28
N ALA A 138 10.98 -23.87 -10.13
CA ALA A 138 12.16 -24.61 -9.67
C ALA A 138 13.11 -23.74 -8.83
N SER A 139 13.38 -22.51 -9.27
CA SER A 139 14.24 -21.56 -8.55
C SER A 139 13.65 -21.17 -7.19
N PHE A 140 12.33 -20.94 -7.12
CA PHE A 140 11.63 -20.64 -5.88
C PHE A 140 11.61 -21.84 -4.93
N GLN A 141 11.39 -23.06 -5.43
CA GLN A 141 11.44 -24.28 -4.62
C GLN A 141 12.80 -24.45 -3.96
N THR A 142 13.89 -24.32 -4.73
CA THR A 142 15.25 -24.38 -4.19
C THR A 142 15.46 -23.31 -3.11
N GLY A 143 15.19 -22.04 -3.43
CA GLY A 143 15.37 -20.94 -2.47
C GLY A 143 14.55 -21.09 -1.19
N LEU A 144 13.28 -21.49 -1.31
CA LEU A 144 12.41 -21.72 -0.16
C LEU A 144 12.88 -22.89 0.70
N SER A 145 13.34 -23.99 0.10
CA SER A 145 13.83 -25.16 0.85
C SER A 145 15.10 -24.86 1.67
N GLU A 146 15.97 -23.99 1.15
CA GLU A 146 17.19 -23.56 1.82
C GLU A 146 16.91 -22.52 2.92
N MET A 147 15.98 -21.59 2.67
CA MET A 147 15.62 -20.52 3.62
C MET A 147 14.69 -21.00 4.73
N PHE A 148 13.76 -21.89 4.41
CA PHE A 148 12.69 -22.33 5.31
C PHE A 148 12.64 -23.86 5.32
N ARG A 149 12.88 -24.47 6.49
CA ARG A 149 12.82 -25.93 6.67
C ARG A 149 11.39 -26.48 6.79
N GLY A 150 10.41 -25.85 6.13
CA GLY A 150 8.98 -26.10 6.35
C GLY A 150 8.49 -25.59 7.72
N GLY A 151 7.17 -25.55 7.92
CA GLY A 151 6.58 -25.12 9.19
C GLY A 151 5.14 -24.62 9.08
N GLN A 152 4.47 -24.47 10.23
CA GLN A 152 3.10 -23.96 10.36
C GLN A 152 2.00 -24.80 9.68
N TYR A 153 2.22 -26.11 9.47
CA TYR A 153 1.23 -26.99 8.85
C TYR A 153 -0.15 -26.95 9.53
N LEU A 154 -0.18 -26.93 10.87
CA LEU A 154 -1.44 -26.80 11.61
C LEU A 154 -2.15 -25.48 11.28
N THR A 155 -1.41 -24.36 11.28
CA THR A 155 -1.96 -23.04 10.94
C THR A 155 -2.47 -23.01 9.49
N GLN A 156 -1.73 -23.63 8.56
CA GLN A 156 -2.13 -23.72 7.15
C GLN A 156 -3.37 -24.60 6.98
N ALA A 157 -3.47 -25.73 7.68
CA ALA A 157 -4.64 -26.60 7.66
C ALA A 157 -5.87 -25.89 8.21
N VAL A 158 -5.75 -25.24 9.38
CA VAL A 158 -6.84 -24.45 9.97
C VAL A 158 -7.28 -23.33 9.04
N LEU A 159 -6.35 -22.64 8.38
CA LEU A 159 -6.69 -21.60 7.40
C LEU A 159 -7.39 -22.18 6.17
N ALA A 160 -6.95 -23.35 5.69
CA ALA A 160 -7.58 -24.04 4.57
C ALA A 160 -9.03 -24.41 4.90
N ASP A 161 -9.29 -24.99 6.08
CA ASP A 161 -10.63 -25.31 6.55
C ASP A 161 -11.47 -24.04 6.72
N PHE A 162 -10.91 -22.99 7.32
CA PHE A 162 -11.56 -21.68 7.47
C PHE A 162 -12.00 -21.05 6.14
N ILE A 163 -11.23 -21.26 5.07
CA ILE A 163 -11.59 -20.83 3.72
C ILE A 163 -12.64 -21.76 3.11
N ALA A 164 -12.41 -23.08 3.14
CA ALA A 164 -13.26 -24.09 2.50
C ALA A 164 -14.68 -24.11 3.08
N GLU A 165 -14.81 -23.88 4.38
CA GLU A 165 -16.10 -23.79 5.09
C GLU A 165 -16.79 -22.42 4.92
N GLY A 166 -16.18 -21.47 4.21
CA GLY A 166 -16.77 -20.16 3.89
C GLY A 166 -16.68 -19.12 5.01
N HIS A 167 -15.99 -19.42 6.11
CA HIS A 167 -15.79 -18.46 7.22
C HIS A 167 -14.96 -17.26 6.78
N PHE A 168 -13.94 -17.47 5.94
CA PHE A 168 -13.13 -16.38 5.38
C PHE A 168 -13.98 -15.37 4.61
N VAL A 169 -14.81 -15.82 3.67
CA VAL A 169 -15.68 -14.93 2.89
C VAL A 169 -16.65 -14.16 3.79
N SER A 170 -17.22 -14.85 4.79
CA SER A 170 -18.12 -14.23 5.78
C SER A 170 -17.40 -13.18 6.63
N HIS A 171 -16.16 -13.46 7.03
CA HIS A 171 -15.30 -12.53 7.77
C HIS A 171 -15.00 -11.29 6.94
N ILE A 172 -14.54 -11.44 5.69
CA ILE A 172 -14.25 -10.32 4.79
C ILE A 172 -15.49 -9.43 4.58
N ARG A 173 -16.67 -10.02 4.38
CA ARG A 173 -17.92 -9.25 4.25
C ARG A 173 -18.20 -8.41 5.49
N ARG A 174 -18.07 -9.00 6.68
CA ARG A 174 -18.26 -8.30 7.96
C ARG A 174 -17.25 -7.17 8.13
N MET A 175 -15.97 -7.44 7.86
CA MET A 175 -14.89 -6.48 8.02
C MET A 175 -14.94 -5.34 7.02
N ARG A 176 -15.33 -5.61 5.77
CA ARG A 176 -15.57 -4.57 4.77
C ARG A 176 -16.63 -3.57 5.23
N HIS A 177 -17.72 -4.03 5.85
CA HIS A 177 -18.72 -3.11 6.40
C HIS A 177 -18.18 -2.27 7.56
N LEU A 178 -17.49 -2.91 8.52
CA LEU A 178 -16.91 -2.21 9.66
C LEU A 178 -15.88 -1.16 9.23
N TYR A 179 -14.98 -1.50 8.32
CA TYR A 179 -13.94 -0.58 7.88
C TYR A 179 -14.47 0.52 6.97
N ALA A 180 -15.55 0.26 6.19
CA ALA A 180 -16.26 1.32 5.48
C ALA A 180 -16.79 2.36 6.45
N LEU A 181 -17.46 1.92 7.52
CA LEU A 181 -18.01 2.80 8.55
C LEU A 181 -16.91 3.63 9.22
N ARG A 182 -15.82 2.99 9.65
CA ARG A 182 -14.67 3.69 10.26
C ARG A 182 -14.01 4.69 9.32
N ARG A 183 -13.89 4.36 8.03
CA ARG A 183 -13.38 5.29 7.00
C ARG A 183 -14.28 6.50 6.88
N GLU A 184 -15.60 6.31 6.77
CA GLU A 184 -16.56 7.42 6.69
C GLU A 184 -16.54 8.28 7.97
N THR A 185 -16.45 7.67 9.16
CA THR A 185 -16.31 8.41 10.43
C THR A 185 -15.04 9.27 10.45
N LEU A 186 -13.92 8.74 9.97
CA LEU A 186 -12.67 9.51 9.88
C LEU A 186 -12.77 10.65 8.86
N LEU A 187 -13.35 10.40 7.68
CA LEU A 187 -13.57 11.43 6.66
C LEU A 187 -14.49 12.55 7.18
N ALA A 188 -15.56 12.20 7.88
CA ALA A 188 -16.45 13.16 8.52
C ALA A 188 -15.73 13.99 9.60
N ALA A 189 -14.87 13.36 10.40
CA ALA A 189 -14.05 14.07 11.40
C ALA A 189 -13.05 15.03 10.74
N ILE A 190 -12.39 14.62 9.64
CA ILE A 190 -11.52 15.51 8.84
C ILE A 190 -12.30 16.71 8.33
N ALA A 191 -13.46 16.47 7.71
CA ALA A 191 -14.31 17.53 7.17
C ALA A 191 -14.81 18.49 8.25
N ALA A 192 -15.16 18.00 9.45
CA ALA A 192 -15.62 18.84 10.55
C ALA A 192 -14.54 19.82 11.06
N HIS A 193 -13.26 19.43 11.04
CA HIS A 193 -12.16 20.29 11.52
C HIS A 193 -11.51 21.14 10.42
N PHE A 194 -11.41 20.61 9.20
CA PHE A 194 -10.63 21.21 8.12
C PHE A 194 -11.47 21.56 6.88
N GLY A 195 -12.71 21.11 6.77
CA GLY A 195 -13.51 21.23 5.55
C GLY A 195 -12.81 20.54 4.39
N THR A 196 -12.71 21.23 3.25
CA THR A 196 -11.99 20.76 2.05
C THR A 196 -10.58 21.34 1.94
N ARG A 197 -10.05 21.97 3.00
CA ARG A 197 -8.78 22.73 2.94
C ARG A 197 -7.52 21.86 2.89
N LEU A 198 -7.64 20.60 3.28
CA LEU A 198 -6.54 19.63 3.22
C LEU A 198 -6.89 18.54 2.19
N PRO A 199 -5.96 18.20 1.27
CA PRO A 199 -6.19 17.13 0.33
C PRO A 199 -6.24 15.78 1.05
N ILE A 200 -7.10 14.89 0.57
CA ILE A 200 -7.26 13.54 1.10
C ILE A 200 -6.96 12.55 -0.03
N HIS A 201 -6.08 11.61 0.22
CA HIS A 201 -5.82 10.47 -0.66
C HIS A 201 -6.32 9.20 0.02
N ASP A 202 -7.48 8.69 -0.40
CA ASP A 202 -8.18 7.60 0.29
C ASP A 202 -8.41 6.34 -0.56
N GLY A 203 -8.24 6.42 -1.88
CA GLY A 203 -8.37 5.28 -2.81
C GLY A 203 -9.73 4.57 -2.84
N ALA A 204 -10.70 5.00 -2.02
CA ALA A 204 -11.91 4.27 -1.65
C ALA A 204 -11.67 2.79 -1.28
N ALA A 205 -10.51 2.47 -0.69
CA ALA A 205 -10.10 1.10 -0.39
C ALA A 205 -9.15 1.02 0.81
N GLY A 206 -8.84 -0.21 1.21
CA GLY A 206 -7.81 -0.55 2.18
C GLY A 206 -8.16 -0.23 3.63
N LEU A 207 -7.11 0.06 4.40
CA LEU A 207 -7.15 0.15 5.86
C LEU A 207 -6.62 1.48 6.40
N HIS A 208 -6.29 2.40 5.49
CA HIS A 208 -5.73 3.72 5.77
C HIS A 208 -6.18 4.73 4.73
N LEU A 209 -5.93 6.01 5.02
CA LEU A 209 -5.93 7.11 4.05
C LEU A 209 -4.75 8.05 4.38
N VAL A 210 -4.43 8.95 3.46
CA VAL A 210 -3.43 10.00 3.67
C VAL A 210 -4.14 11.35 3.74
N LEU A 211 -3.92 12.08 4.83
CA LEU A 211 -4.28 13.49 4.95
C LEU A 211 -3.06 14.30 4.54
N GLY A 212 -3.12 14.93 3.37
CA GLY A 212 -2.03 15.78 2.90
C GLY A 212 -1.97 17.08 3.70
N LEU A 213 -0.77 17.60 3.85
CA LEU A 213 -0.46 18.85 4.54
C LEU A 213 0.08 19.86 3.52
N PRO A 214 -0.10 21.18 3.75
CA PRO A 214 0.46 22.20 2.87
C PRO A 214 1.97 22.12 2.75
N ASP A 215 2.48 22.60 1.62
CA ASP A 215 3.91 22.68 1.35
C ASP A 215 4.65 23.47 2.44
N GLY A 216 5.83 22.99 2.82
CA GLY A 216 6.65 23.59 3.88
C GLY A 216 6.30 23.16 5.31
N CYS A 217 5.24 22.36 5.52
CA CYS A 217 5.02 21.70 6.80
C CYS A 217 6.09 20.63 7.05
N ASP A 218 6.41 20.40 8.33
CA ASP A 218 7.23 19.26 8.76
C ASP A 218 6.29 18.16 9.30
N ASP A 219 5.95 17.20 8.44
CA ASP A 219 5.05 16.10 8.82
C ASP A 219 5.66 15.15 9.87
N HIS A 220 7.00 15.12 10.00
CA HIS A 220 7.69 14.40 11.06
C HIS A 220 7.46 15.06 12.42
N ALA A 221 7.65 16.37 12.51
CA ALA A 221 7.40 17.13 13.75
C ALA A 221 5.93 17.02 14.19
N ILE A 222 4.99 17.09 13.24
CA ILE A 222 3.55 16.92 13.52
C ILE A 222 3.27 15.49 14.01
N ALA A 223 3.84 14.46 13.37
CA ALA A 223 3.66 13.07 13.79
C ALA A 223 4.24 12.80 15.18
N GLU A 224 5.39 13.40 15.52
CA GLU A 224 5.99 13.31 16.85
C GLU A 224 5.14 14.01 17.92
N ALA A 225 4.67 15.23 17.65
CA ALA A 225 3.77 15.95 18.54
C ALA A 225 2.43 15.21 18.75
N ALA A 226 1.90 14.58 17.71
CA ALA A 226 0.72 13.73 17.81
C ALA A 226 0.98 12.51 18.71
N LEU A 227 2.15 11.87 18.58
CA LEU A 227 2.53 10.73 19.41
C LEU A 227 2.65 11.11 20.89
N GLN A 228 3.15 12.31 21.20
CA GLN A 228 3.18 12.85 22.57
C GLN A 228 1.78 13.03 23.17
N GLN A 229 0.76 13.17 22.33
CA GLN A 229 -0.67 13.21 22.72
C GLN A 229 -1.36 11.84 22.63
N GLY A 230 -0.59 10.76 22.47
CA GLY A 230 -1.12 9.39 22.37
C GLY A 230 -1.68 8.99 21.01
N ILE A 231 -1.51 9.83 19.97
CA ILE A 231 -1.99 9.55 18.61
C ILE A 231 -0.84 9.09 17.72
N LEU A 232 -0.85 7.82 17.32
CA LEU A 232 0.10 7.28 16.37
C LEU A 232 -0.33 7.55 14.92
N THR A 233 0.49 8.29 14.19
CA THR A 233 0.40 8.50 12.73
C THR A 233 1.78 8.30 12.11
N ARG A 234 1.87 8.21 10.78
CA ARG A 234 3.15 8.16 10.06
C ARG A 234 3.30 9.36 9.13
N PRO A 235 4.46 10.03 9.11
CA PRO A 235 4.75 11.07 8.12
C PRO A 235 4.75 10.46 6.72
N LEU A 236 4.08 11.11 5.78
CA LEU A 236 4.01 10.69 4.39
C LEU A 236 5.39 10.80 3.73
N SER A 237 6.14 11.85 4.08
CA SER A 237 7.45 12.14 3.52
C SER A 237 8.45 10.99 3.73
N ALA A 238 8.30 10.20 4.80
CA ALA A 238 9.13 9.02 5.08
C ALA A 238 8.98 7.88 4.05
N TYR A 239 7.92 7.89 3.23
CA TYR A 239 7.69 6.94 2.14
C TYR A 239 8.29 7.38 0.80
N TYR A 240 8.77 8.62 0.70
CA TYR A 240 9.48 9.13 -0.48
C TYR A 240 10.97 8.73 -0.46
N ARG A 241 11.54 8.63 -1.66
CA ARG A 241 12.97 8.37 -1.90
C ARG A 241 13.48 9.26 -3.03
N GLY A 242 14.75 9.67 -2.95
CA GLY A 242 15.42 10.49 -3.97
C GLY A 242 15.36 12.00 -3.70
N ALA A 243 15.67 12.79 -4.73
CA ALA A 243 15.91 14.24 -4.62
C ALA A 243 14.67 15.13 -4.87
N ALA A 244 13.55 14.56 -5.33
CA ALA A 244 12.32 15.32 -5.53
C ALA A 244 11.69 15.71 -4.18
N PRO A 245 11.03 16.88 -4.07
CA PRO A 245 10.38 17.28 -2.84
C PRO A 245 9.31 16.25 -2.46
N ALA A 246 9.42 15.74 -1.24
CA ALA A 246 8.45 14.81 -0.68
C ALA A 246 7.15 15.57 -0.35
N GLN A 247 6.01 15.01 -0.74
CA GLN A 247 4.73 15.52 -0.28
C GLN A 247 4.62 15.34 1.22
N GLN A 248 4.12 16.37 1.90
CA GLN A 248 3.90 16.38 3.33
C GLN A 248 2.51 15.83 3.62
N GLY A 249 2.39 14.98 4.63
CA GLY A 249 1.12 14.37 4.93
C GLY A 249 1.18 13.39 6.09
N LEU A 250 0.02 12.92 6.51
CA LEU A 250 -0.12 11.96 7.59
C LEU A 250 -0.88 10.74 7.09
N LEU A 251 -0.26 9.58 7.22
CA LEU A 251 -0.90 8.29 6.98
C LEU A 251 -1.74 7.90 8.19
N LEU A 252 -3.06 7.89 8.01
CA LEU A 252 -4.04 7.63 9.06
C LEU A 252 -4.66 6.25 8.87
N GLY A 253 -4.28 5.29 9.72
CA GLY A 253 -4.88 3.96 9.77
C GLY A 253 -6.17 3.97 10.58
N TYR A 254 -7.27 3.46 10.02
CA TYR A 254 -8.57 3.37 10.70
C TYR A 254 -8.95 1.93 11.10
N ALA A 255 -8.18 0.92 10.67
CA ALA A 255 -8.52 -0.49 10.89
C ALA A 255 -8.47 -0.96 12.36
N HIS A 256 -7.68 -0.30 13.22
CA HIS A 256 -7.54 -0.70 14.63
C HIS A 256 -8.27 0.22 15.62
N VAL A 257 -8.81 1.35 15.15
CA VAL A 257 -9.49 2.32 16.02
C VAL A 257 -10.98 1.97 16.08
N HIS A 258 -11.56 1.89 17.28
CA HIS A 258 -13.01 1.74 17.41
C HIS A 258 -13.72 2.98 16.88
N GLU A 259 -14.82 2.78 16.15
CA GLU A 259 -15.54 3.83 15.45
C GLU A 259 -15.88 5.03 16.37
N GLN A 260 -16.40 4.74 17.56
CA GLN A 260 -16.78 5.73 18.56
C GLN A 260 -15.62 6.62 19.04
N ASP A 261 -14.37 6.13 18.95
CA ASP A 261 -13.19 6.85 19.41
C ASP A 261 -12.55 7.68 18.29
N ILE A 262 -12.88 7.42 17.02
CA ILE A 262 -12.24 8.06 15.85
C ILE A 262 -12.39 9.59 15.91
N ALA A 263 -13.59 10.10 16.18
CA ALA A 263 -13.84 11.54 16.23
C ALA A 263 -13.03 12.23 17.35
N GLY A 264 -12.97 11.62 18.53
CA GLY A 264 -12.20 12.15 19.66
C GLY A 264 -10.69 12.14 19.40
N HIS A 265 -10.16 11.02 18.92
CA HIS A 265 -8.74 10.91 18.55
C HIS A 265 -8.36 11.88 17.43
N PHE A 266 -9.24 12.04 16.42
CA PHE A 266 -8.99 12.98 15.34
C PHE A 266 -9.06 14.43 15.81
N ALA A 267 -9.92 14.77 16.77
CA ALA A 267 -9.95 16.11 17.35
C ALA A 267 -8.62 16.48 18.03
N THR A 268 -8.00 15.54 18.75
CA THR A 268 -6.64 15.70 19.32
C THR A 268 -5.61 15.91 18.22
N LEU A 269 -5.62 15.08 17.17
CA LEU A 269 -4.71 15.24 16.04
C LEU A 269 -4.91 16.59 15.34
N ALA A 270 -6.16 17.02 15.16
CA ALA A 270 -6.49 18.29 14.53
C ALA A 270 -5.99 19.48 15.35
N ALA A 271 -5.97 19.40 16.68
CA ALA A 271 -5.38 20.43 17.53
C ALA A 271 -3.86 20.53 17.32
N VAL A 272 -3.16 19.39 17.23
CA VAL A 272 -1.71 19.35 16.93
C VAL A 272 -1.42 19.96 15.56
N ILE A 273 -2.18 19.56 14.54
CA ILE A 273 -2.07 20.09 13.16
C ILE A 273 -2.29 21.61 13.16
N LYS A 274 -3.29 22.14 13.86
CA LYS A 274 -3.54 23.59 13.95
C LYS A 274 -2.42 24.33 14.71
N ALA A 275 -1.89 23.74 15.77
CA ALA A 275 -0.81 24.31 16.56
C ALA A 275 0.51 24.41 15.79
N ALA A 276 0.72 23.54 14.80
CA ALA A 276 1.87 23.60 13.89
C ALA A 276 1.86 24.81 12.93
N GLY A 277 0.86 25.70 13.03
CA GLY A 277 0.84 26.97 12.29
C GLY A 277 0.59 26.81 10.80
N ILE A 278 -0.10 25.72 10.42
CA ILE A 278 -0.36 25.39 9.02
C ILE A 278 -1.18 26.52 8.39
N GLY A 279 -0.61 27.18 7.38
CA GLY A 279 -1.26 28.23 6.60
C GLY A 279 -2.42 27.69 5.77
N LEU A 280 -3.55 27.38 6.42
CA LEU A 280 -4.79 27.04 5.75
C LEU A 280 -5.36 28.32 5.14
N ALA A 281 -5.53 28.35 3.82
CA ALA A 281 -6.24 29.45 3.16
C ALA A 281 -7.62 29.66 3.83
N PRO A 282 -8.10 30.93 3.93
CA PRO A 282 -9.45 31.18 4.42
C PRO A 282 -10.48 30.45 3.55
N PRO A 283 -11.62 30.01 4.13
CA PRO A 283 -12.68 29.39 3.34
C PRO A 283 -13.15 30.34 2.22
N PRO A 284 -13.55 29.79 1.06
CA PRO A 284 -14.14 30.58 -0.02
C PRO A 284 -15.45 31.26 0.38
#